data_AF-A0A4Q3J5Z5-F1
#
_entry.id   AF-A0A4Q3J5Z5-F1
#
_cell.length_a   1.000
_cell.length_b   1.000
_cell.length_c   1.000
_cell.angle_alpha   90.00
_cell.angle_beta   90.00
_cell.angle_gamma   90.00
#
_symmetry.space_group_name_H-M   'P 1'
#
loop_
_entity.id
_entity.type
_entity.pdbx_description
1 polymer ?
#
loop_
_entity_poly.entity_id
_entity_poly.type
_entity_poly.pdbx_seq_one_letter_code
_entity_poly.pdbx_strand_id
1 'polypeptide(L)'
;AHLLESAADGIAVIGHDGRLQMANPRALDLVGSGGQKASAVRVSDFLIADDAPLLERLWQGFRAGFYPQGVDLRLRRTDGAVITVNANFSMLRGEPVVVATFRDVTAERATSRELSKTKGFLENVIESCADGILSASETGVVRLFNRAAERCTGFQATEVVGQRRVEEFFLPGVAQQIQQMVQRRGGRLEAFRTELLTRSGECIPVLLSSSQIVEGGVVTGSVAVFSDLRERLRMESRLVAAQEELKLRERQAIVAELAGAAAHELNQPLTSVMGYAEMIKRKLAPDAPAFAAADVILGEAARMAEIVRKLGTVARYETKSYVGQAKILDLDLASQQPPDTAPERPSPTLVPPSAPTQPSSSSPGGPPTEIPPSTPENSS
;
A
#
# COMPACT_ATOMS: atom_id res chain seq x y z
N ALA A 1 39.42 22.39 53.43
CA ALA A 1 38.50 23.45 52.94
C ALA A 1 38.78 23.80 51.48
N HIS A 2 40.00 24.26 51.13
CA HIS A 2 40.32 24.75 49.77
C HIS A 2 40.15 23.77 48.59
N LEU A 3 40.23 22.46 48.79
CA LEU A 3 40.04 21.48 47.69
C LEU A 3 38.58 21.35 47.22
N LEU A 4 37.60 21.69 48.06
CA LEU A 4 36.18 21.59 47.72
C LEU A 4 35.67 22.84 46.98
N GLU A 5 36.35 23.98 47.16
CA GLU A 5 35.95 25.28 46.62
C GLU A 5 36.23 25.40 45.10
N SER A 6 37.22 24.69 44.58
CA SER A 6 37.60 24.71 43.16
C SER A 6 37.02 23.56 42.32
N ALA A 7 36.13 22.74 42.89
CA ALA A 7 35.54 21.62 42.17
C ALA A 7 34.55 22.09 41.09
N ALA A 8 34.68 21.53 39.88
CA ALA A 8 33.77 21.81 38.76
C ALA A 8 32.36 21.25 38.98
N ASP A 9 32.27 20.19 39.79
CA ASP A 9 31.04 19.53 40.20
C ASP A 9 30.52 20.12 41.52
N GLY A 10 29.19 20.14 41.67
CA GLY A 10 28.55 20.47 42.93
C GLY A 10 28.79 19.34 43.93
N ILE A 11 29.26 19.67 45.13
CA ILE A 11 29.46 18.72 46.22
C ILE A 11 28.61 19.18 47.40
N ALA A 12 27.72 18.31 47.86
CA ALA A 12 26.85 18.56 48.99
C ALA A 12 26.89 17.38 49.98
N VAL A 13 26.84 17.72 51.26
CA VAL A 13 26.81 16.80 52.39
C VAL A 13 25.44 16.93 53.02
N ILE A 14 24.66 15.85 52.99
CA ILE A 14 23.25 15.82 53.32
C ILE A 14 23.06 14.98 54.59
N GLY A 15 22.46 15.58 55.62
CA GLY A 15 22.09 14.87 56.85
C GLY A 15 20.92 13.91 56.65
N HIS A 16 20.73 12.99 57.60
CA HIS A 16 19.62 12.03 57.61
C HIS A 16 18.22 12.65 57.59
N ASP A 17 18.10 13.93 57.96
CA ASP A 17 16.88 14.74 57.95
C ASP A 17 16.60 15.42 56.59
N GLY A 18 17.50 15.23 55.62
CA GLY A 18 17.43 15.81 54.28
C GLY A 18 17.87 17.27 54.20
N ARG A 19 18.51 17.80 55.25
CA ARG A 19 19.12 19.15 55.25
C ARG A 19 20.57 19.09 54.78
N LEU A 20 21.02 20.14 54.09
CA LEU A 20 22.43 20.27 53.73
C LEU A 20 23.24 20.66 54.97
N GLN A 21 24.19 19.84 55.36
CA GLN A 21 25.16 20.18 56.41
C GLN A 21 26.30 21.03 55.86
N MET A 22 26.74 20.71 54.64
CA MET A 22 27.81 21.43 53.94
C MET A 22 27.55 21.38 52.42
N ALA A 23 27.92 22.44 51.70
CA ALA A 23 27.87 22.48 50.25
C ALA A 23 29.00 23.36 49.75
N ASN A 24 29.64 22.98 48.63
CA ASN A 24 30.61 23.86 47.98
C ASN A 24 29.90 25.01 47.24
N PRO A 25 30.60 26.10 46.89
CA PRO A 25 30.00 27.22 46.16
C PRO A 25 29.28 26.78 44.88
N ARG A 26 29.87 25.86 44.13
CA ARG A 26 29.29 25.32 42.89
C ARG A 26 27.92 24.65 43.12
N ALA A 27 27.76 23.88 44.19
CA ALA A 27 26.48 23.27 44.55
C ALA A 27 25.41 24.32 44.86
N LEU A 28 25.76 25.39 45.58
CA LEU A 28 24.83 26.48 45.89
C LEU A 28 24.44 27.29 44.65
N ASP A 29 25.39 27.55 43.75
CA ASP A 29 25.17 28.28 42.50
C ASP A 29 24.26 27.52 41.53
N LEU A 30 24.49 26.20 41.37
CA LEU A 30 23.67 25.33 40.52
C LEU A 30 22.21 25.35 40.97
N VAL A 31 21.98 25.33 42.27
CA VAL A 31 20.64 25.33 42.88
C VAL A 31 20.04 26.75 42.97
N GLY A 32 20.83 27.78 42.71
CA GLY A 32 20.41 29.19 42.75
C GLY A 32 20.29 29.76 44.18
N SER A 33 20.87 29.08 45.18
CA SER A 33 20.86 29.49 46.58
C SER A 33 22.18 30.15 47.01
N GLY A 34 22.87 30.80 46.07
CA GLY A 34 24.11 31.52 46.34
C GLY A 34 23.94 32.52 47.50
N GLY A 35 24.77 32.38 48.54
CA GLY A 35 24.73 33.25 49.73
C GLY A 35 23.84 32.77 50.89
N GLN A 36 23.11 31.66 50.76
CA GLN A 36 22.45 31.03 51.92
C GLN A 36 23.40 30.09 52.67
N LYS A 37 23.27 30.03 54.01
CA LYS A 37 23.97 29.03 54.82
C LYS A 37 23.44 27.64 54.45
N ALA A 38 24.33 26.69 54.15
CA ALA A 38 23.97 25.32 53.77
C ALA A 38 22.94 24.69 54.74
N SER A 39 23.08 24.89 56.05
CA SER A 39 22.17 24.37 57.08
C SER A 39 20.71 24.84 57.01
N ALA A 40 20.42 25.91 56.28
CA ALA A 40 19.07 26.41 56.04
C ALA A 40 18.40 25.79 54.81
N VAL A 41 19.14 25.05 53.99
CA VAL A 41 18.74 24.56 52.68
C VAL A 41 18.30 23.09 52.79
N ARG A 42 17.07 22.78 52.38
CA ARG A 42 16.56 21.40 52.36
C ARG A 42 16.55 20.87 50.93
N VAL A 43 17.04 19.65 50.72
CA VAL A 43 17.17 19.05 49.38
C VAL A 43 15.81 18.90 48.69
N SER A 44 14.75 18.65 49.45
CA SER A 44 13.38 18.53 48.94
C SER A 44 12.85 19.80 48.26
N ASP A 45 13.35 20.97 48.62
CA ASP A 45 12.78 22.25 48.18
C ASP A 45 13.11 22.53 46.70
N PHE A 46 14.21 21.94 46.23
CA PHE A 46 14.72 22.05 44.87
C PHE A 46 14.32 20.88 43.99
N LEU A 47 13.57 19.91 44.49
CA LEU A 47 13.11 18.79 43.68
C LEU A 47 11.75 19.13 43.05
N ILE A 48 11.55 18.60 41.85
CA ILE A 48 10.27 18.70 41.16
C ILE A 48 9.32 17.65 41.75
N ALA A 49 8.04 17.99 41.88
CA ALA A 49 7.02 17.11 42.47
C ALA A 49 6.98 15.72 41.81
N ASP A 50 7.17 15.65 40.49
CA ASP A 50 7.18 14.40 39.71
C ASP A 50 8.30 13.44 40.12
N ASP A 51 9.41 13.95 40.67
CA ASP A 51 10.57 13.15 41.06
C ASP A 51 10.53 12.77 42.56
N ALA A 52 9.44 13.09 43.29
CA ALA A 52 9.27 12.72 44.70
C ALA A 52 9.35 11.19 44.96
N PRO A 53 8.77 10.30 44.12
CA PRO A 53 8.92 8.85 44.31
C PRO A 53 10.37 8.37 44.15
N LEU A 54 11.14 9.02 43.27
CA LEU A 54 12.56 8.70 43.07
C LEU A 54 13.37 9.09 44.30
N LEU A 55 13.09 10.26 44.89
CA LEU A 55 13.73 10.70 46.13
C LEU A 55 13.45 9.75 47.28
N GLU A 56 12.21 9.28 47.43
CA GLU A 56 11.85 8.32 48.48
C GLU A 56 12.63 7.00 48.31
N ARG A 57 12.73 6.49 47.09
CA ARG A 57 13.53 5.31 46.77
C ARG A 57 15.01 5.51 47.08
N LEU A 58 15.57 6.69 46.78
CA LEU A 58 16.96 7.02 47.12
C LEU A 58 17.17 7.02 48.64
N TRP A 59 16.27 7.64 49.42
CA TRP A 59 16.36 7.64 50.88
C TRP A 59 16.21 6.26 51.50
N GLN A 60 15.29 5.44 50.99
CA GLN A 60 15.18 4.03 51.39
C GLN A 60 16.47 3.27 51.08
N GLY A 61 17.04 3.48 49.88
CA GLY A 61 18.33 2.91 49.48
C GLY A 61 19.47 3.32 50.41
N PHE A 62 19.60 4.61 50.73
CA PHE A 62 20.63 5.11 51.65
C PHE A 62 20.52 4.47 53.04
N ARG A 63 19.29 4.31 53.57
CA ARG A 63 19.06 3.61 54.86
C ARG A 63 19.44 2.14 54.81
N ALA A 64 19.31 1.50 53.64
CA ALA A 64 19.75 0.14 53.40
C ALA A 64 21.26 0.03 53.04
N GLY A 65 22.00 1.15 53.03
CA GLY A 65 23.42 1.19 52.69
C GLY A 65 23.72 1.14 51.18
N PHE A 66 22.71 1.35 50.33
CA PHE A 66 22.85 1.41 48.87
C PHE A 66 22.99 2.85 48.38
N TYR A 67 24.09 3.14 47.70
CA TYR A 67 24.43 4.48 47.21
C TYR A 67 24.64 4.43 45.69
N PRO A 68 23.60 4.73 44.89
CA PRO A 68 23.69 4.66 43.45
C PRO A 68 24.57 5.76 42.86
N GLN A 69 25.14 5.48 41.69
CA GLN A 69 25.93 6.39 40.88
C GLN A 69 25.22 6.64 39.54
N GLY A 70 25.45 7.81 38.95
CA GLY A 70 24.95 8.19 37.64
C GLY A 70 23.45 8.47 37.59
N VAL A 71 22.84 8.91 38.69
CA VAL A 71 21.39 9.14 38.76
C VAL A 71 21.07 10.53 38.22
N ASP A 72 20.30 10.60 37.13
CA ASP A 72 19.80 11.88 36.62
C ASP A 72 18.63 12.36 37.50
N LEU A 73 18.77 13.55 38.09
CA LEU A 73 17.76 14.22 38.91
C LEU A 73 17.39 15.56 38.29
N ARG A 74 16.10 15.90 38.29
CA ARG A 74 15.67 17.23 37.88
C ARG A 74 15.52 18.12 39.11
N LEU A 75 16.27 19.22 39.10
CA LEU A 75 16.21 20.22 40.15
C LEU A 75 15.54 21.49 39.62
N ARG A 76 14.62 22.05 40.40
CA ARG A 76 14.07 23.38 40.23
C ARG A 76 14.93 24.37 41.00
N ARG A 77 15.59 25.25 40.29
CA ARG A 77 16.36 26.38 40.83
C ARG A 77 15.43 27.40 41.47
N THR A 78 15.98 28.25 42.33
CA THR A 78 15.25 29.35 43.00
C THR A 78 14.64 30.36 42.03
N ASP A 79 15.24 30.55 40.86
CA ASP A 79 14.74 31.39 39.76
C ASP A 79 13.58 30.73 38.97
N GLY A 80 13.20 29.51 39.34
CA GLY A 80 12.15 28.72 38.70
C GLY A 80 12.62 27.86 37.53
N ALA A 81 13.86 28.01 37.06
CA ALA A 81 14.40 27.19 35.98
C ALA A 81 14.60 25.73 36.43
N VAL A 82 14.38 24.79 35.51
CA VAL A 82 14.61 23.37 35.75
C VAL A 82 15.93 22.95 35.11
N ILE A 83 16.83 22.40 35.91
CA ILE A 83 18.08 21.78 35.45
C ILE A 83 18.04 20.28 35.69
N THR A 84 18.75 19.53 34.84
CA THR A 84 19.01 18.10 35.05
C THR A 84 20.43 17.94 35.54
N VAL A 85 20.61 17.33 36.70
CA VAL A 85 21.93 17.02 37.25
C VAL A 85 22.16 15.51 37.26
N ASN A 86 23.37 15.08 36.89
CA ASN A 86 23.80 13.70 37.10
C ASN A 86 24.45 13.62 38.47
N ALA A 87 23.88 12.82 39.37
CA ALA A 87 24.27 12.73 40.77
C ALA A 87 24.85 11.36 41.13
N ASN A 88 25.92 11.39 41.93
CA ASN A 88 26.53 10.23 42.56
C ASN A 88 26.42 10.38 44.06
N PHE A 89 26.05 9.30 44.74
CA PHE A 89 25.90 9.28 46.19
C PHE A 89 26.96 8.38 46.82
N SER A 90 27.41 8.77 48.01
CA SER A 90 28.31 7.96 48.83
C SER A 90 28.11 8.27 50.31
N MET A 91 28.54 7.37 51.19
CA MET A 91 28.51 7.59 52.64
C MET A 91 29.85 8.14 53.13
N LEU A 92 29.82 9.11 54.04
CA LEU A 92 31.00 9.49 54.79
C LEU A 92 31.26 8.46 55.91
N ARG A 93 32.45 7.85 55.95
CA ARG A 93 32.76 6.76 56.90
C ARG A 93 32.55 7.20 58.36
N GLY A 94 31.70 6.47 59.08
CA GLY A 94 31.49 6.63 60.53
C GLY A 94 30.39 7.62 60.91
N GLU A 95 29.79 8.34 59.96
CA GLU A 95 28.69 9.27 60.21
C GLU A 95 27.47 8.96 59.33
N PRO A 96 26.23 9.12 59.83
CA PRO A 96 25.00 8.87 59.06
C PRO A 96 24.70 10.02 58.08
N VAL A 97 25.66 10.32 57.21
CA VAL A 97 25.66 11.49 56.32
C VAL A 97 25.96 11.04 54.88
N VAL A 98 25.17 11.57 53.94
CA VAL A 98 25.28 11.26 52.52
C VAL A 98 26.05 12.36 51.81
N VAL A 99 27.11 12.00 51.11
CA VAL A 99 27.83 12.90 50.21
C VAL A 99 27.25 12.72 48.81
N ALA A 100 26.68 13.78 48.25
CA ALA A 100 26.22 13.85 46.88
C ALA A 100 27.21 14.70 46.06
N THR A 101 27.72 14.14 44.96
CA THR A 101 28.41 14.90 43.93
C THR A 101 27.52 14.98 42.70
N PHE A 102 27.36 16.14 42.10
CA PHE A 102 26.44 16.32 40.98
C PHE A 102 26.94 17.33 39.96
N ARG A 103 26.71 17.01 38.69
CA ARG A 103 27.07 17.83 37.53
C ARG A 103 25.82 18.23 36.78
N ASP A 104 25.72 19.50 36.40
CA ASP A 104 24.68 19.96 35.47
C ASP A 104 24.92 19.35 34.09
N VAL A 105 23.97 18.52 33.66
CA VAL A 105 23.96 17.85 32.36
C VAL A 105 22.77 18.32 31.52
N THR A 106 22.13 19.44 31.88
CA THR A 106 20.92 19.94 31.22
C THR A 106 21.12 20.14 29.73
N ALA A 107 22.18 20.87 29.35
CA ALA A 107 22.49 21.14 27.95
C ALA A 107 22.80 19.85 27.18
N GLU A 108 23.62 18.96 27.76
CA GLU A 108 23.99 17.68 27.14
C GLU A 108 22.78 16.77 26.93
N ARG A 109 21.94 16.62 27.96
CA ARG A 109 20.71 15.81 27.89
C ARG A 109 19.67 16.44 26.97
N ALA A 110 19.56 17.76 26.93
CA ALA A 110 18.67 18.45 25.98
C ALA A 110 19.09 18.18 24.53
N THR A 111 20.36 18.39 24.20
CA THR A 111 20.91 18.12 22.86
C THR A 111 20.76 16.65 22.48
N SER A 112 21.07 15.71 23.37
CA SER A 112 20.91 14.27 23.12
C SER A 112 19.45 13.88 22.89
N ARG A 113 18.52 14.43 23.67
CA ARG A 113 17.08 14.21 23.50
C ARG A 113 16.57 14.81 22.20
N GLU A 114 16.98 16.02 21.86
CA GLU A 114 16.60 16.68 20.61
C GLU A 114 17.11 15.89 19.40
N LEU A 115 18.39 15.47 19.42
CA LEU A 115 18.97 14.62 18.39
C LEU A 115 18.18 13.31 18.25
N SER A 116 17.85 12.66 19.36
CA SER A 116 17.07 11.42 19.36
C SER A 116 15.66 11.61 18.81
N LYS A 117 15.00 12.71 19.19
CA LYS A 117 13.66 13.08 18.67
C LYS A 117 13.71 13.35 17.17
N THR A 118 14.67 14.14 16.71
CA THR A 118 14.84 14.47 15.29
C THR A 118 15.16 13.22 14.48
N LYS A 119 16.04 12.35 14.97
CA LYS A 119 16.35 11.06 14.35
C LYS A 119 15.09 10.20 14.21
N GLY A 120 14.35 9.98 15.30
CA GLY A 120 13.13 9.18 15.28
C GLY A 120 12.04 9.79 14.39
N PHE A 121 11.93 11.11 14.33
CA PHE A 121 11.04 11.80 13.40
C PHE A 121 11.41 11.53 11.94
N LEU A 122 12.70 11.67 11.58
CA LEU A 122 13.17 11.40 10.22
C LEU A 122 13.00 9.93 9.81
N GLU A 123 13.28 8.99 10.71
CA GLU A 123 13.03 7.56 10.50
C GLU A 123 11.55 7.31 10.21
N ASN A 124 10.64 7.89 11.01
CA ASN A 124 9.20 7.75 10.77
C ASN A 124 8.75 8.36 9.44
N VAL A 125 9.31 9.50 9.03
CA VAL A 125 9.01 10.12 7.73
C VAL A 125 9.46 9.21 6.58
N ILE A 126 10.65 8.61 6.68
CA ILE A 126 11.17 7.69 5.67
C ILE A 126 10.33 6.41 5.60
N GLU A 127 9.96 5.84 6.74
CA GLU A 127 9.19 4.58 6.82
C GLU A 127 7.73 4.75 6.39
N SER A 128 7.15 5.94 6.58
CA SER A 128 5.79 6.27 6.17
C SER A 128 5.66 6.71 4.70
N CYS A 129 6.79 6.89 4.00
CA CYS A 129 6.77 7.25 2.58
C CYS A 129 6.05 6.18 1.74
N ALA A 130 5.28 6.61 0.74
CA ALA A 130 4.64 5.70 -0.21
C ALA A 130 5.65 5.13 -1.21
N ASP A 131 6.66 5.92 -1.56
CA ASP A 131 7.72 5.55 -2.50
C ASP A 131 8.85 4.81 -1.79
N GLY A 132 9.46 3.88 -2.53
CA GLY A 132 10.61 3.13 -2.05
C GLY A 132 11.81 4.06 -1.92
N ILE A 133 12.44 4.04 -0.75
CA ILE A 133 13.67 4.78 -0.46
C ILE A 133 14.76 3.77 -0.14
N LEU A 134 15.86 3.89 -0.88
CA LEU A 134 17.09 3.14 -0.68
C LEU A 134 18.26 4.11 -0.57
N SER A 135 19.18 3.86 0.36
CA SER A 135 20.50 4.51 0.33
C SER A 135 21.60 3.47 0.26
N ALA A 136 22.74 3.84 -0.31
CA ALA A 136 23.90 2.97 -0.41
C ALA A 136 25.19 3.73 -0.09
N SER A 137 26.20 2.97 0.35
CA SER A 137 27.57 3.47 0.49
C SER A 137 28.18 3.82 -0.87
N GLU A 138 29.34 4.47 -0.84
CA GLU A 138 30.22 4.64 -2.01
C GLU A 138 30.53 3.34 -2.77
N THR A 139 30.58 2.20 -2.06
CA THR A 139 30.79 0.86 -2.63
C THR A 139 29.50 0.20 -3.11
N GLY A 140 28.36 0.90 -3.02
CA GLY A 140 27.05 0.42 -3.46
C GLY A 140 26.37 -0.54 -2.49
N VAL A 141 26.90 -0.76 -1.28
CA VAL A 141 26.26 -1.59 -0.25
C VAL A 141 25.08 -0.83 0.35
N VAL A 142 23.91 -1.46 0.41
CA VAL A 142 22.69 -0.79 0.90
C VAL A 142 22.81 -0.47 2.40
N ARG A 143 22.50 0.77 2.78
CA ARG A 143 22.52 1.27 4.16
C ARG A 143 21.14 1.59 4.72
N LEU A 144 20.19 1.90 3.84
CA LEU A 144 18.80 2.19 4.21
C LEU A 144 17.89 1.53 3.18
N PHE A 145 16.80 0.94 3.65
CA PHE A 145 15.78 0.33 2.83
C PHE A 145 14.45 0.43 3.56
N ASN A 146 13.60 1.38 3.16
CA ASN A 146 12.35 1.65 3.89
C ASN A 146 11.26 0.60 3.59
N ARG A 147 10.20 0.60 4.39
CA ARG A 147 9.07 -0.32 4.22
C ARG A 147 8.40 -0.26 2.84
N ALA A 148 8.43 0.86 2.15
CA ALA A 148 7.89 0.96 0.79
C ALA A 148 8.76 0.23 -0.23
N ALA A 149 10.08 0.29 -0.08
CA ALA A 149 11.02 -0.45 -0.89
C ALA A 149 10.86 -1.97 -0.70
N GLU A 150 10.57 -2.41 0.54
CA GLU A 150 10.24 -3.80 0.83
C GLU A 150 8.96 -4.24 0.13
N ARG A 151 7.87 -3.46 0.25
CA ARG A 151 6.59 -3.78 -0.40
C ARG A 151 6.71 -3.83 -1.92
N CYS A 152 7.50 -2.92 -2.49
CA CYS A 152 7.68 -2.79 -3.94
C CYS A 152 8.47 -3.97 -4.50
N THR A 153 9.63 -4.27 -3.90
CA THR A 153 10.58 -5.27 -4.43
C THR A 153 10.41 -6.68 -3.85
N GLY A 154 9.73 -6.83 -2.72
CA GLY A 154 9.55 -8.10 -2.01
C GLY A 154 10.76 -8.56 -1.18
N PHE A 155 11.82 -7.77 -1.12
CA PHE A 155 12.95 -8.01 -0.21
C PHE A 155 12.70 -7.41 1.17
N GLN A 156 13.17 -8.04 2.23
CA GLN A 156 13.16 -7.44 3.56
C GLN A 156 14.42 -6.62 3.80
N ALA A 157 14.31 -5.53 4.55
CA ALA A 157 15.45 -4.68 4.91
C ALA A 157 16.55 -5.47 5.64
N THR A 158 16.17 -6.48 6.45
CA THR A 158 17.10 -7.38 7.14
C THR A 158 17.93 -8.27 6.22
N GLU A 159 17.49 -8.49 4.97
CA GLU A 159 18.19 -9.27 3.95
C GLU A 159 19.03 -8.39 3.00
N VAL A 160 18.81 -7.08 3.07
CA VAL A 160 19.34 -6.11 2.11
C VAL A 160 20.38 -5.22 2.76
N VAL A 161 20.04 -4.60 3.89
CA VAL A 161 20.88 -3.62 4.58
C VAL A 161 22.17 -4.29 5.06
N GLY A 162 23.31 -3.75 4.61
CA GLY A 162 24.65 -4.24 4.91
C GLY A 162 25.06 -5.52 4.18
N GLN A 163 24.15 -6.17 3.45
CA GLN A 163 24.38 -7.49 2.84
C GLN A 163 24.39 -7.46 1.32
N ARG A 164 23.53 -6.64 0.71
CA ARG A 164 23.36 -6.56 -0.74
C ARG A 164 23.87 -5.27 -1.32
N ARG A 165 24.18 -5.32 -2.61
CA ARG A 165 24.58 -4.16 -3.41
C ARG A 165 23.43 -3.68 -4.27
N VAL A 166 23.40 -2.38 -4.53
CA VAL A 166 22.36 -1.75 -5.35
C VAL A 166 22.24 -2.35 -6.75
N GLU A 167 23.34 -2.85 -7.31
CA GLU A 167 23.39 -3.46 -8.64
C GLU A 167 22.53 -4.73 -8.76
N GLU A 168 22.25 -5.42 -7.66
CA GLU A 168 21.44 -6.64 -7.64
C GLU A 168 19.94 -6.37 -7.87
N PHE A 169 19.49 -5.13 -7.65
CA PHE A 169 18.09 -4.73 -7.87
C PHE A 169 17.81 -4.30 -9.31
N PHE A 170 18.78 -4.37 -10.20
CA PHE A 170 18.65 -3.99 -11.60
C PHE A 170 19.14 -5.10 -12.52
N LEU A 171 18.67 -5.07 -13.77
CA LEU A 171 19.26 -5.88 -14.81
C LEU A 171 20.76 -5.54 -15.00
N PRO A 172 21.60 -6.51 -15.43
CA PRO A 172 23.03 -6.29 -15.61
C PRO A 172 23.35 -5.04 -16.42
N GLY A 173 24.19 -4.16 -15.86
CA GLY A 173 24.64 -2.91 -16.47
C GLY A 173 23.73 -1.70 -16.25
N VAL A 174 22.46 -1.88 -15.89
CA VAL A 174 21.51 -0.76 -15.72
C VAL A 174 21.88 0.14 -14.54
N ALA A 175 22.25 -0.44 -13.40
CA ALA A 175 22.69 0.34 -12.23
C ALA A 175 23.91 1.23 -12.54
N GLN A 176 24.87 0.72 -13.32
CA GLN A 176 26.06 1.45 -13.74
C GLN A 176 25.72 2.58 -14.71
N GLN A 177 24.79 2.35 -15.64
CA GLN A 177 24.26 3.40 -16.53
C GLN A 177 23.60 4.52 -15.73
N ILE A 178 22.76 4.17 -14.74
CA ILE A 178 22.12 5.15 -13.85
C ILE A 178 23.17 5.96 -13.11
N GLN A 179 24.18 5.31 -12.52
CA GLN A 179 25.27 5.99 -11.82
C GLN A 179 26.03 6.97 -12.73
N GLN A 180 26.32 6.57 -13.96
CA GLN A 180 26.96 7.46 -14.95
C GLN A 180 26.07 8.65 -15.31
N MET A 181 24.76 8.43 -15.46
CA MET A 181 23.81 9.52 -15.73
C MET A 181 23.72 10.51 -14.56
N VAL A 182 23.68 10.00 -13.31
CA VAL A 182 23.70 10.84 -12.10
C VAL A 182 24.96 11.70 -12.08
N GLN A 183 26.14 11.12 -12.34
CA GLN A 183 27.40 11.87 -12.40
C GLN A 183 27.39 12.95 -13.47
N ARG A 184 26.98 12.62 -14.71
CA ARG A 184 26.94 13.55 -15.84
C ARG A 184 25.97 14.72 -15.62
N ARG A 185 24.95 14.54 -14.79
CA ARG A 185 23.95 15.56 -14.45
C ARG A 185 24.26 16.32 -13.16
N GLY A 186 25.53 16.33 -12.73
CA GLY A 186 25.95 17.09 -11.54
C GLY A 186 25.56 16.44 -10.22
N GLY A 187 25.49 15.11 -10.18
CA GLY A 187 25.23 14.34 -8.96
C GLY A 187 23.76 14.05 -8.68
N ARG A 188 22.84 14.33 -9.61
CA ARG A 188 21.40 14.06 -9.46
C ARG A 188 20.73 13.65 -10.78
N LEU A 189 19.82 12.69 -10.69
CA LEU A 189 18.94 12.23 -11.75
C LEU A 189 17.51 12.23 -11.22
N GLU A 190 16.57 12.80 -11.98
CA GLU A 190 15.17 12.89 -11.59
C GLU A 190 14.28 12.19 -12.63
N ALA A 191 13.20 11.58 -12.13
CA ALA A 191 12.11 11.05 -12.94
C ALA A 191 12.57 10.15 -14.11
N PHE A 192 13.54 9.28 -13.87
CA PHE A 192 14.04 8.33 -14.85
C PHE A 192 13.22 7.02 -14.79
N ARG A 193 12.52 6.70 -15.88
CA ARG A 193 11.78 5.43 -15.97
C ARG A 193 12.75 4.28 -16.18
N THR A 194 12.67 3.27 -15.32
CA THR A 194 13.50 2.07 -15.39
C THR A 194 12.76 0.88 -14.77
N GLU A 195 13.44 -0.25 -14.65
CA GLU A 195 12.89 -1.46 -14.06
C GLU A 195 13.74 -1.90 -12.86
N LEU A 196 13.07 -2.41 -11.83
CA LEU A 196 13.72 -3.08 -10.70
C LEU A 196 13.45 -4.58 -10.74
N LEU A 197 14.44 -5.36 -10.33
CA LEU A 197 14.31 -6.78 -10.06
C LEU A 197 13.74 -7.00 -8.66
N THR A 198 12.65 -7.74 -8.60
CA THR A 198 12.03 -8.18 -7.35
C THR A 198 12.70 -9.45 -6.82
N ARG A 199 12.36 -9.83 -5.58
CA ARG A 199 12.81 -11.10 -4.97
C ARG A 199 12.41 -12.35 -5.78
N SER A 200 11.28 -12.30 -6.48
CA SER A 200 10.82 -13.39 -7.35
C SER A 200 11.52 -13.41 -8.72
N GLY A 201 12.33 -12.40 -9.04
CA GLY A 201 12.97 -12.24 -10.34
C GLY A 201 12.11 -11.52 -11.39
N GLU A 202 10.91 -11.04 -11.02
CA GLU A 202 10.09 -10.19 -11.90
C GLU A 202 10.70 -8.79 -12.03
N CYS A 203 10.72 -8.24 -13.25
CA CYS A 203 11.02 -6.83 -13.51
C CYS A 203 9.77 -5.98 -13.29
N ILE A 204 9.85 -5.00 -12.39
CA ILE A 204 8.75 -4.06 -12.14
C ILE A 204 9.10 -2.67 -12.66
N PRO A 205 8.20 -2.00 -13.38
CA PRO A 205 8.45 -0.65 -13.87
C PRO A 205 8.40 0.35 -12.72
N VAL A 206 9.42 1.20 -12.63
CA VAL A 206 9.53 2.25 -11.61
C VAL A 206 9.91 3.60 -12.21
N LEU A 207 9.52 4.67 -11.53
CA LEU A 207 10.05 6.01 -11.76
C LEU A 207 11.12 6.31 -10.70
N LEU A 208 12.38 6.29 -11.11
CA LEU A 208 13.53 6.44 -10.23
C LEU A 208 14.05 7.89 -10.23
N SER A 209 14.28 8.42 -9.04
CA SER A 209 15.14 9.59 -8.83
C SER A 209 16.31 9.18 -7.95
N SER A 210 17.53 9.60 -8.31
CA SER A 210 18.73 9.24 -7.55
C SER A 210 19.67 10.43 -7.43
N SER A 211 20.30 10.58 -6.27
CA SER A 211 21.31 11.60 -6.03
C SER A 211 22.49 11.07 -5.24
N GLN A 212 23.65 11.67 -5.45
CA GLN A 212 24.83 11.43 -4.64
C GLN A 212 24.68 12.09 -3.27
N ILE A 213 25.18 11.42 -2.25
CA ILE A 213 25.34 11.97 -0.90
C ILE A 213 26.77 12.50 -0.84
N VAL A 214 26.92 13.79 -0.55
CA VAL A 214 28.22 14.48 -0.52
C VAL A 214 28.43 15.09 0.86
N GLU A 215 29.54 14.71 1.51
CA GLU A 215 29.96 15.25 2.80
C GLU A 215 31.37 15.83 2.64
N GLY A 216 31.56 17.11 3.01
CA GLY A 216 32.87 17.76 2.90
C GLY A 216 33.43 17.83 1.47
N GLY A 217 32.57 17.76 0.45
CA GLY A 217 32.98 17.73 -0.97
C GLY A 217 33.33 16.34 -1.51
N VAL A 218 33.21 15.29 -0.69
CA VAL A 218 33.47 13.89 -1.07
C VAL A 218 32.15 13.14 -1.18
N VAL A 219 31.99 12.35 -2.24
CA VAL A 219 30.82 11.47 -2.41
C VAL A 219 30.94 10.30 -1.43
N THR A 220 30.06 10.24 -0.43
CA THR A 220 30.06 9.19 0.60
C THR A 220 29.02 8.09 0.34
N GLY A 221 28.14 8.31 -0.65
CA GLY A 221 27.12 7.34 -1.02
C GLY A 221 26.12 7.88 -2.03
N SER A 222 24.97 7.20 -2.12
CA SER A 222 23.84 7.61 -2.94
C SER A 222 22.53 7.33 -2.24
N VAL A 223 21.50 8.08 -2.64
CA VAL A 223 20.11 7.82 -2.30
C VAL A 223 19.31 7.65 -3.59
N ALA A 224 18.36 6.74 -3.56
CA ALA A 224 17.43 6.44 -4.62
C ALA A 224 16.02 6.45 -4.05
N VAL A 225 15.12 7.17 -4.71
CA VAL A 225 13.69 7.16 -4.45
C VAL A 225 13.00 6.63 -5.69
N PHE A 226 12.13 5.65 -5.55
CA PHE A 226 11.45 5.03 -6.68
C PHE A 226 9.96 4.83 -6.42
N SER A 227 9.14 5.27 -7.37
CA SER A 227 7.69 5.06 -7.35
C SER A 227 7.33 3.84 -8.21
N ASP A 228 6.53 2.91 -7.68
CA ASP A 228 6.00 1.76 -8.43
C ASP A 228 4.99 2.23 -9.49
N LEU A 229 5.21 1.86 -10.74
CA LEU A 229 4.35 2.26 -11.86
C LEU A 229 3.31 1.20 -12.24
N ARG A 230 3.29 0.01 -11.61
CA ARG A 230 2.35 -1.08 -11.98
C ARG A 230 0.90 -0.66 -11.89
N GLU A 231 0.48 -0.10 -10.75
CA GLU A 231 -0.89 0.38 -10.53
C GLU A 231 -1.25 1.46 -11.56
N ARG A 232 -0.36 2.43 -11.76
CA ARG A 232 -0.56 3.52 -12.72
C ARG A 232 -0.71 3.00 -14.15
N LEU A 233 0.18 2.12 -14.60
CA LEU A 233 0.14 1.56 -15.95
C LEU A 233 -1.12 0.69 -16.14
N ARG A 234 -1.53 -0.08 -15.12
CA ARG A 234 -2.80 -0.84 -15.15
C ARG A 234 -4.01 0.07 -15.30
N MET A 235 -4.04 1.19 -14.59
CA MET A 235 -5.12 2.18 -14.70
C MET A 235 -5.11 2.86 -16.08
N GLU A 236 -3.95 3.25 -16.59
CA GLU A 236 -3.78 3.83 -17.93
C GLU A 236 -4.28 2.85 -19.01
N SER A 237 -3.89 1.58 -18.96
CA SER A 237 -4.37 0.56 -19.92
C SER A 237 -5.88 0.33 -19.84
N ARG A 238 -6.47 0.31 -18.64
CA ARG A 238 -7.93 0.17 -18.47
C ARG A 238 -8.67 1.37 -19.07
N LEU A 239 -8.14 2.57 -18.90
CA LEU A 239 -8.73 3.78 -19.44
C LEU A 239 -8.70 3.78 -20.97
N VAL A 240 -7.57 3.40 -21.57
CA VAL A 240 -7.45 3.26 -23.03
C VAL A 240 -8.46 2.24 -23.57
N ALA A 241 -8.54 1.05 -22.96
CA ALA A 241 -9.48 0.02 -23.38
C ALA A 241 -10.95 0.48 -23.30
N ALA A 242 -11.32 1.18 -22.21
CA ALA A 242 -12.68 1.72 -22.06
C ALA A 242 -13.01 2.80 -23.11
N GLN A 243 -12.03 3.64 -23.47
CA GLN A 243 -12.22 4.67 -24.51
C GLN A 243 -12.44 4.04 -25.88
N GLU A 244 -11.69 2.99 -26.22
CA GLU A 244 -11.86 2.27 -27.48
C GLU A 244 -13.23 1.60 -27.57
N GLU A 245 -13.69 0.99 -26.47
CA GLU A 245 -15.02 0.39 -26.38
C GLU A 245 -16.13 1.44 -26.56
N LEU A 246 -16.02 2.59 -25.89
CA LEU A 246 -16.98 3.69 -26.05
C LEU A 246 -17.02 4.20 -27.49
N LYS A 247 -15.86 4.40 -28.12
CA LYS A 247 -15.78 4.87 -29.50
C LYS A 247 -16.41 3.88 -30.49
N LEU A 248 -16.28 2.57 -30.21
CA LEU A 248 -16.94 1.55 -31.02
C LEU A 248 -18.46 1.62 -30.86
N ARG A 249 -18.96 1.75 -29.63
CA ARG A 249 -20.40 1.88 -29.34
C ARG A 249 -21.00 3.14 -29.96
N GLU A 250 -20.32 4.28 -29.88
CA GLU A 250 -20.77 5.54 -30.53
C GLU A 250 -20.90 5.38 -32.04
N ARG A 251 -19.90 4.75 -32.69
CA ARG A 251 -19.95 4.47 -34.13
C ARG A 251 -21.11 3.54 -34.49
N GLN A 252 -21.34 2.50 -33.69
CA GLN A 252 -22.46 1.58 -33.88
C GLN A 252 -23.81 2.29 -33.72
N ALA A 253 -23.95 3.16 -32.71
CA ALA A 253 -25.15 3.96 -32.50
C ALA A 253 -25.45 4.89 -33.70
N ILE A 254 -24.44 5.58 -34.24
CA ILE A 254 -24.59 6.43 -35.43
C ILE A 254 -25.01 5.59 -36.65
N VAL A 255 -24.36 4.44 -36.88
CA VAL A 255 -24.72 3.54 -37.98
C VAL A 255 -26.15 3.02 -37.83
N ALA A 256 -26.56 2.66 -36.61
CA ALA A 256 -27.92 2.22 -36.32
C ALA A 256 -28.94 3.34 -36.56
N GLU A 257 -28.67 4.57 -36.08
CA GLU A 257 -29.54 5.72 -36.29
C GLU A 257 -29.71 6.04 -37.78
N LEU A 258 -28.61 6.10 -38.54
CA LEU A 258 -28.62 6.36 -39.98
C LEU A 258 -29.34 5.25 -40.76
N ALA A 259 -29.10 3.98 -40.41
CA ALA A 259 -29.78 2.84 -41.04
C ALA A 259 -31.30 2.87 -40.75
N GLY A 260 -31.70 3.26 -39.54
CA GLY A 260 -33.11 3.44 -39.17
C GLY A 260 -33.78 4.58 -39.96
N ALA A 261 -33.13 5.74 -40.02
CA ALA A 261 -33.62 6.89 -40.78
C ALA A 261 -33.72 6.60 -42.29
N ALA A 262 -32.64 6.05 -42.88
CA ALA A 262 -32.62 5.67 -44.29
C ALA A 262 -33.70 4.61 -44.61
N ALA A 263 -33.91 3.64 -43.72
CA ALA A 263 -34.95 2.64 -43.92
C ALA A 263 -36.36 3.26 -43.90
N HIS A 264 -36.60 4.25 -43.04
CA HIS A 264 -37.88 4.96 -43.02
C HIS A 264 -38.10 5.75 -44.32
N GLU A 265 -37.11 6.54 -44.74
CA GLU A 265 -37.22 7.40 -45.92
C GLU A 265 -37.29 6.60 -47.24
N LEU A 266 -36.62 5.45 -47.34
CA LEU A 266 -36.68 4.61 -48.54
C LEU A 266 -38.00 3.82 -48.67
N ASN A 267 -38.63 3.46 -47.55
CA ASN A 267 -39.90 2.75 -47.58
C ASN A 267 -41.05 3.62 -48.13
N GLN A 268 -41.01 4.93 -47.93
CA GLN A 268 -42.04 5.86 -48.41
C GLN A 268 -42.19 5.85 -49.95
N PRO A 269 -41.14 6.11 -50.76
CA PRO A 269 -41.23 6.06 -52.21
C PRO A 269 -41.44 4.64 -52.72
N LEU A 270 -40.86 3.61 -52.08
CA LEU A 270 -41.10 2.21 -52.47
C LEU A 270 -42.58 1.82 -52.33
N THR A 271 -43.23 2.21 -51.24
CA THR A 271 -44.67 1.99 -51.05
C THR A 271 -45.49 2.67 -52.15
N SER A 272 -45.10 3.88 -52.56
CA SER A 272 -45.71 4.59 -53.68
C SER A 272 -45.52 3.87 -55.02
N VAL A 273 -44.29 3.46 -55.34
CA VAL A 273 -43.96 2.72 -56.57
C VAL A 273 -44.73 1.40 -56.64
N MET A 274 -44.76 0.63 -55.54
CA MET A 274 -45.53 -0.61 -55.45
C MET A 274 -47.02 -0.36 -55.68
N GLY A 275 -47.60 0.65 -55.02
CA GLY A 275 -49.02 1.01 -55.17
C GLY A 275 -49.39 1.40 -56.61
N TYR A 276 -48.59 2.23 -57.27
CA TYR A 276 -48.83 2.60 -58.66
C TYR A 276 -48.63 1.42 -59.63
N ALA A 277 -47.59 0.60 -59.44
CA ALA A 277 -47.34 -0.58 -60.25
C ALA A 277 -48.50 -1.57 -60.16
N GLU A 278 -49.03 -1.79 -58.94
CA GLU A 278 -50.18 -2.66 -58.70
C GLU A 278 -51.46 -2.12 -59.35
N MET A 279 -51.71 -0.82 -59.29
CA MET A 279 -52.82 -0.17 -59.99
C MET A 279 -52.73 -0.29 -61.51
N ILE A 280 -51.54 -0.10 -62.08
CA ILE A 280 -51.28 -0.27 -63.52
C ILE A 280 -51.53 -1.72 -63.92
N LYS A 281 -50.95 -2.67 -63.19
CA LYS A 281 -51.11 -4.11 -63.42
C LYS A 281 -52.59 -4.53 -63.39
N ARG A 282 -53.38 -4.03 -62.44
CA ARG A 282 -54.83 -4.33 -62.31
C ARG A 282 -55.68 -3.77 -63.46
N LYS A 283 -55.23 -2.72 -64.14
CA LYS A 283 -55.94 -2.10 -65.28
C LYS A 283 -55.59 -2.70 -66.64
N LEU A 284 -54.55 -3.54 -66.72
CA LEU A 284 -54.06 -4.13 -67.96
C LEU A 284 -54.62 -5.55 -68.15
N ALA A 285 -54.84 -5.94 -69.40
CA ALA A 285 -55.15 -7.32 -69.74
C ALA A 285 -53.90 -8.21 -69.52
N PRO A 286 -54.04 -9.48 -69.07
CA PRO A 286 -52.90 -10.35 -68.71
C PRO A 286 -51.88 -10.59 -69.83
N ASP A 287 -52.36 -10.49 -71.07
CA ASP A 287 -51.66 -10.70 -72.34
C ASP A 287 -51.05 -9.40 -72.91
N ALA A 288 -51.27 -8.26 -72.27
CA ALA A 288 -50.66 -6.99 -72.67
C ALA A 288 -49.15 -6.98 -72.36
N PRO A 289 -48.28 -6.53 -73.28
CA PRO A 289 -46.84 -6.41 -73.03
C PRO A 289 -46.51 -5.54 -71.80
N ALA A 290 -47.33 -4.54 -71.52
CA ALA A 290 -47.20 -3.66 -70.35
C ALA A 290 -47.53 -4.36 -69.02
N PHE A 291 -48.31 -5.45 -69.02
CA PHE A 291 -48.64 -6.22 -67.82
C PHE A 291 -47.37 -6.88 -67.25
N ALA A 292 -46.59 -7.53 -68.13
CA ALA A 292 -45.31 -8.13 -67.75
C ALA A 292 -44.32 -7.09 -67.19
N ALA A 293 -44.27 -5.89 -67.79
CA ALA A 293 -43.43 -4.80 -67.29
C ALA A 293 -43.87 -4.31 -65.90
N ALA A 294 -45.17 -4.13 -65.66
CA ALA A 294 -45.71 -3.74 -64.36
C ALA A 294 -45.46 -4.81 -63.28
N ASP A 295 -45.51 -6.10 -63.65
CA ASP A 295 -45.22 -7.21 -62.75
C ASP A 295 -43.74 -7.24 -62.33
N VAL A 296 -42.82 -6.99 -63.26
CA VAL A 296 -41.39 -6.86 -62.96
C VAL A 296 -41.12 -5.68 -62.03
N ILE A 297 -41.73 -4.51 -62.28
CA ILE A 297 -41.58 -3.33 -61.40
C ILE A 297 -42.07 -3.64 -59.99
N LEU A 298 -43.23 -4.29 -59.86
CA LEU A 298 -43.79 -4.69 -58.57
C LEU A 298 -42.86 -5.67 -57.84
N GLY A 299 -42.34 -6.68 -58.54
CA GLY A 299 -41.43 -7.68 -58.00
C GLY A 299 -40.10 -7.07 -57.51
N GLU A 300 -39.51 -6.16 -58.29
CA GLU A 300 -38.27 -5.48 -57.89
C GLU A 300 -38.51 -4.48 -56.74
N ALA A 301 -39.62 -3.74 -56.73
CA ALA A 301 -39.94 -2.83 -55.64
C ALA A 301 -40.22 -3.59 -54.33
N ALA A 302 -40.89 -4.74 -54.40
CA ALA A 302 -41.09 -5.63 -53.25
C ALA A 302 -39.76 -6.20 -52.72
N ARG A 303 -38.85 -6.60 -53.63
CA ARG A 303 -37.50 -7.05 -53.25
C ARG A 303 -36.70 -5.92 -52.59
N MET A 304 -36.76 -4.70 -53.11
CA MET A 304 -36.13 -3.53 -52.49
C MET A 304 -36.69 -3.25 -51.09
N ALA A 305 -38.02 -3.33 -50.91
CA ALA A 305 -38.64 -3.16 -49.60
C ALA A 305 -38.17 -4.21 -48.58
N GLU A 306 -37.95 -5.46 -49.02
CA GLU A 306 -37.40 -6.51 -48.14
C GLU A 306 -35.95 -6.20 -47.72
N ILE A 307 -35.11 -5.72 -48.64
CA ILE A 307 -33.72 -5.31 -48.35
C ILE A 307 -33.70 -4.14 -47.38
N VAL A 308 -34.53 -3.12 -47.61
CA VAL A 308 -34.67 -1.95 -46.74
C VAL A 308 -35.17 -2.37 -45.36
N ARG A 309 -36.10 -3.32 -45.27
CA ARG A 309 -36.57 -3.89 -44.01
C ARG A 309 -35.44 -4.59 -43.25
N LYS A 310 -34.59 -5.36 -43.95
CA LYS A 310 -33.41 -6.03 -43.38
C LYS A 310 -32.40 -5.01 -42.83
N LEU A 311 -32.17 -3.91 -43.56
CA LEU A 311 -31.34 -2.78 -43.10
C LEU A 311 -31.92 -2.14 -41.82
N GLY A 312 -33.23 -1.89 -41.77
CA GLY A 312 -33.91 -1.35 -40.58
C GLY A 312 -33.92 -2.29 -39.38
N THR A 313 -33.84 -3.61 -39.56
CA THR A 313 -33.66 -4.56 -38.44
C THR A 313 -32.28 -4.51 -37.82
N VAL A 314 -31.23 -4.19 -38.60
CA VAL A 314 -29.87 -3.98 -38.05
C VAL A 314 -29.84 -2.75 -37.14
N ALA A 315 -30.65 -1.72 -37.44
CA ALA A 315 -30.85 -0.55 -36.59
C ALA A 315 -31.66 -0.82 -35.31
N ARG A 316 -32.49 -1.87 -35.29
CA ARG A 316 -33.41 -2.18 -34.17
C ARG A 316 -32.82 -3.08 -33.10
N TYR A 317 -31.63 -3.65 -33.30
CA TYR A 317 -31.10 -4.69 -32.42
C TYR A 317 -30.64 -4.20 -31.03
N GLU A 318 -30.63 -2.90 -30.74
CA GLU A 318 -30.26 -2.38 -29.40
C GLU A 318 -31.39 -1.69 -28.62
N THR A 319 -32.53 -1.34 -29.22
CA THR A 319 -33.66 -0.76 -28.48
C THR A 319 -34.66 -1.83 -28.02
N LYS A 320 -34.23 -2.73 -27.14
CA LYS A 320 -35.10 -3.19 -26.05
C LYS A 320 -34.62 -2.52 -24.78
N SER A 321 -35.31 -1.46 -24.39
CA SER A 321 -35.16 -0.81 -23.11
C SER A 321 -35.46 -1.81 -22.00
N TYR A 322 -34.44 -2.36 -21.35
CA TYR A 322 -34.61 -2.88 -19.99
C TYR A 322 -34.58 -1.69 -19.05
N VAL A 323 -35.76 -1.30 -18.57
CA VAL A 323 -35.86 -0.41 -17.41
C VAL A 323 -35.48 -1.23 -16.18
N GLY A 324 -34.40 -0.83 -15.51
CA GLY A 324 -34.25 -1.02 -14.06
C GLY A 324 -33.48 -2.25 -13.57
N GLN A 325 -32.27 -1.97 -13.08
CA GLN A 325 -31.57 -2.60 -11.95
C GLN A 325 -31.30 -4.12 -11.98
N ALA A 326 -30.04 -4.41 -12.32
CA ALA A 326 -29.18 -5.47 -11.80
C ALA A 326 -29.27 -6.90 -12.37
N LYS A 327 -28.03 -7.40 -12.58
CA LYS A 327 -27.51 -8.78 -12.54
C LYS A 327 -27.47 -9.62 -13.82
N ILE A 328 -26.21 -9.89 -14.18
CA ILE A 328 -25.54 -11.19 -14.37
C ILE A 328 -26.20 -12.13 -15.39
N LEU A 329 -25.45 -12.34 -16.48
CA LEU A 329 -25.68 -13.34 -17.53
C LEU A 329 -25.90 -14.73 -16.93
N ASP A 330 -27.02 -15.36 -17.28
CA ASP A 330 -27.24 -16.79 -17.10
C ASP A 330 -27.23 -17.43 -18.50
N LEU A 331 -26.31 -18.38 -18.70
CA LEU A 331 -25.87 -18.87 -20.03
C LEU A 331 -26.52 -20.21 -20.43
N ASP A 332 -27.52 -20.71 -19.70
CA ASP A 332 -28.01 -22.10 -19.86
C ASP A 332 -29.49 -22.28 -20.29
N LEU A 333 -30.22 -21.25 -20.72
CA LEU A 333 -31.67 -21.39 -20.98
C LEU A 333 -32.15 -21.17 -22.43
N ALA A 334 -31.26 -21.31 -23.43
CA ALA A 334 -31.68 -21.31 -24.85
C ALA A 334 -31.28 -22.58 -25.63
N SER A 335 -31.07 -23.69 -24.94
CA SER A 335 -30.95 -25.02 -25.54
C SER A 335 -32.22 -25.85 -25.30
N GLN A 336 -33.24 -25.66 -26.14
CA GLN A 336 -34.08 -26.73 -26.74
C GLN A 336 -35.25 -26.17 -27.59
N GLN A 337 -35.29 -26.61 -28.86
CA GLN A 337 -36.37 -26.43 -29.84
C GLN A 337 -37.58 -27.36 -29.54
N PRO A 338 -38.80 -27.05 -30.01
CA PRO A 338 -39.76 -28.05 -30.43
C PRO A 338 -39.68 -28.27 -31.96
N PRO A 339 -39.54 -29.50 -32.49
CA PRO A 339 -39.60 -29.76 -33.92
C PRO A 339 -41.04 -30.04 -34.42
N ASP A 340 -41.15 -29.74 -35.72
CA ASP A 340 -42.30 -29.76 -36.63
C ASP A 340 -42.90 -31.16 -36.88
N THR A 341 -44.20 -31.20 -37.20
CA THR A 341 -44.97 -32.41 -37.52
C THR A 341 -44.96 -32.74 -39.02
N ALA A 342 -44.62 -33.97 -39.39
CA ALA A 342 -45.03 -34.63 -40.64
C ALA A 342 -45.25 -36.15 -40.39
N PRO A 343 -46.13 -36.85 -41.15
CA PRO A 343 -46.85 -38.03 -40.67
C PRO A 343 -46.21 -39.40 -40.96
N GLU A 344 -46.49 -40.31 -40.03
CA GLU A 344 -46.67 -41.78 -40.07
C GLU A 344 -45.66 -42.73 -40.75
N ARG A 345 -45.14 -43.66 -39.94
CA ARG A 345 -45.46 -45.12 -39.98
C ARG A 345 -45.21 -45.77 -38.59
N PRO A 346 -45.90 -46.88 -38.26
CA PRO A 346 -46.27 -47.21 -36.87
C PRO A 346 -45.22 -47.96 -36.05
N SER A 347 -45.35 -47.74 -34.74
CA SER A 347 -44.58 -48.24 -33.60
C SER A 347 -44.81 -49.73 -33.28
N PRO A 348 -43.98 -50.29 -32.37
CA PRO A 348 -44.49 -51.10 -31.29
C PRO A 348 -44.21 -50.45 -29.93
N THR A 349 -45.28 -50.45 -29.14
CA THR A 349 -45.51 -50.08 -27.75
C THR A 349 -44.41 -50.48 -26.76
N LEU A 350 -44.16 -49.61 -25.76
CA LEU A 350 -44.09 -50.02 -24.35
C LEU A 350 -44.31 -48.84 -23.38
N VAL A 351 -44.96 -49.19 -22.27
CA VAL A 351 -45.70 -48.41 -21.27
C VAL A 351 -44.78 -47.94 -20.10
N PRO A 352 -45.13 -46.89 -19.32
CA PRO A 352 -44.20 -46.09 -18.52
C PRO A 352 -44.07 -46.57 -17.05
N PRO A 353 -43.25 -45.91 -16.19
CA PRO A 353 -42.64 -46.52 -15.01
C PRO A 353 -43.45 -46.32 -13.72
N SER A 354 -43.18 -47.16 -12.72
CA SER A 354 -43.63 -47.02 -11.33
C SER A 354 -42.43 -46.83 -10.41
N ALA A 355 -42.60 -45.97 -9.40
CA ALA A 355 -41.61 -45.60 -8.39
C ALA A 355 -41.54 -46.65 -7.22
N PRO A 356 -40.83 -46.41 -6.10
CA PRO A 356 -39.66 -47.19 -5.69
C PRO A 356 -39.90 -48.06 -4.43
N THR A 357 -39.01 -49.04 -4.20
CA THR A 357 -38.94 -49.78 -2.93
C THR A 357 -37.48 -49.97 -2.51
N GLN A 358 -37.13 -49.52 -1.30
CA GLN A 358 -35.94 -49.99 -0.56
C GLN A 358 -36.25 -51.37 0.11
N PRO A 359 -35.37 -51.94 0.96
CA PRO A 359 -34.17 -52.71 0.62
C PRO A 359 -34.20 -54.11 1.28
N SER A 360 -33.38 -55.07 0.83
CA SER A 360 -33.08 -56.25 1.68
C SER A 360 -31.77 -56.95 1.30
N SER A 361 -30.78 -56.79 2.19
CA SER A 361 -29.90 -57.82 2.76
C SER A 361 -29.69 -59.14 2.00
N SER A 362 -28.42 -59.48 1.71
CA SER A 362 -27.66 -60.55 2.39
C SER A 362 -26.46 -61.03 1.55
N SER A 363 -25.29 -60.98 2.19
CA SER A 363 -23.95 -61.56 1.91
C SER A 363 -23.95 -63.08 1.55
N PRO A 364 -22.81 -63.83 1.50
CA PRO A 364 -21.37 -63.48 1.60
C PRO A 364 -20.41 -64.26 0.64
N GLY A 365 -19.12 -63.93 0.72
CA GLY A 365 -17.98 -64.79 0.33
C GLY A 365 -16.93 -63.96 -0.41
N GLY A 366 -15.74 -63.66 0.10
CA GLY A 366 -14.75 -64.46 0.82
C GLY A 366 -13.36 -64.07 0.27
N PRO A 367 -12.23 -64.35 0.96
CA PRO A 367 -11.14 -63.38 1.23
C PRO A 367 -9.77 -63.81 0.59
N PRO A 368 -8.56 -63.47 1.13
CA PRO A 368 -7.96 -62.26 1.76
C PRO A 368 -6.69 -61.76 0.97
N THR A 369 -5.90 -60.73 1.32
CA THR A 369 -4.72 -60.77 2.24
C THR A 369 -3.94 -59.41 2.29
N GLU A 370 -3.56 -58.97 3.51
CA GLU A 370 -2.39 -58.17 4.03
C GLU A 370 -1.90 -56.79 3.49
N ILE A 371 -2.10 -55.72 4.31
CA ILE A 371 -1.15 -54.88 5.15
C ILE A 371 0.30 -54.58 4.63
N PRO A 372 0.97 -53.41 4.88
CA PRO A 372 0.77 -52.34 5.91
C PRO A 372 0.86 -50.86 5.44
N PRO A 373 0.70 -49.88 6.36
CA PRO A 373 1.41 -48.60 6.29
C PRO A 373 2.25 -48.27 7.54
N SER A 374 3.26 -47.42 7.33
CA SER A 374 4.27 -46.92 8.26
C SER A 374 3.83 -45.67 9.04
N THR A 375 4.46 -45.51 10.19
CA THR A 375 4.34 -44.53 11.29
C THR A 375 4.54 -43.05 10.94
N PRO A 376 4.20 -42.15 11.89
CA PRO A 376 5.08 -41.04 12.19
C PRO A 376 5.42 -40.92 13.69
N GLU A 377 6.73 -40.83 13.99
CA GLU A 377 7.27 -40.22 15.21
C GLU A 377 7.57 -38.75 14.90
N ASN A 378 7.28 -37.81 15.82
CA ASN A 378 8.27 -37.38 16.80
C ASN A 378 7.74 -36.25 17.68
N SER A 379 8.11 -36.32 18.95
CA SER A 379 7.97 -35.26 19.95
C SER A 379 9.27 -35.19 20.74
N SER A 380 9.91 -34.02 20.76
CA SER A 380 10.70 -33.46 21.87
C SER A 380 11.09 -32.03 21.54
#